data_AF-A0A498GJU1-F1
#
_entry.id   AF-A0A498GJU1-F1
#
_cell.length_a   1.000
_cell.length_b   1.000
_cell.length_c   1.000
_cell.angle_alpha   90.00
_cell.angle_beta   90.00
_cell.angle_gamma   90.00
#
_symmetry.space_group_name_H-M   'P 1'
#
loop_
_entity.id
_entity.type
_entity.pdbx_description
1 polymer ?
#
loop_
_entity_poly.entity_id
_entity_poly.type
_entity_poly.pdbx_seq_one_letter_code
_entity_poly.pdbx_strand_id
1 'polypeptide(L)'
;MSSAARGDGIFDQYTTIQWIAAGIVALLTFPIGLAVPAYFYIKTSNGSARDQGAWEAWAVILVGILGIVAVELGGETGAKIAIAVALLGIPVLLILFAAVIGSFVVGMGNATAVALLVGVAV
;
A
#
# COMPACT_ATOMS: atom_id res chain seq x y z
N MET A 1 2.92 -36.19 36.89
CA MET A 1 2.68 -34.73 36.81
C MET A 1 2.45 -34.43 35.35
N SER A 2 1.21 -34.14 34.96
CA SER A 2 0.87 -33.87 33.57
C SER A 2 1.59 -32.62 33.12
N SER A 3 2.18 -32.67 31.92
CA SER A 3 2.62 -31.53 31.13
C SER A 3 1.41 -30.67 30.78
N ALA A 4 0.86 -29.98 31.78
CA ALA A 4 -0.18 -29.00 31.61
C ALA A 4 0.42 -27.82 30.84
N ALA A 5 0.02 -27.71 29.57
CA ALA A 5 -0.13 -26.45 28.86
C ALA A 5 0.97 -25.40 29.11
N ARG A 6 2.23 -25.72 28.79
CA ARG A 6 3.16 -24.67 28.34
C ARG A 6 2.75 -24.32 26.91
N GLY A 7 1.59 -23.71 26.78
CA GLY A 7 1.16 -23.11 25.54
C GLY A 7 2.04 -21.89 25.37
N ASP A 8 3.07 -22.00 24.54
CA ASP A 8 3.61 -20.82 23.87
C ASP A 8 2.44 -20.29 23.02
N GLY A 9 1.63 -19.42 23.62
CA GLY A 9 0.40 -18.95 23.00
C GLY A 9 0.76 -18.26 21.70
N ILE A 10 -0.12 -18.29 20.70
CA ILE A 10 0.09 -17.55 19.44
C ILE A 10 0.41 -16.05 19.69
N PHE A 11 0.02 -15.53 20.86
CA PHE A 11 0.30 -14.18 21.33
C PHE A 11 1.72 -13.97 21.90
N ASP A 12 2.38 -15.02 22.39
CA ASP A 12 3.74 -14.98 22.94
C ASP A 12 4.82 -14.99 21.85
N GLN A 13 4.44 -15.28 20.60
CA GLN A 13 5.37 -15.32 19.45
C GLN A 13 5.73 -13.95 18.89
N TYR A 14 4.98 -12.90 19.27
CA TYR A 14 5.17 -11.54 18.76
C TYR A 14 5.51 -10.57 19.90
N THR A 15 6.45 -9.67 19.63
CA THR A 15 6.79 -8.57 20.55
C THR A 15 5.62 -7.59 20.71
N THR A 16 5.59 -6.85 21.81
CA THR A 16 4.59 -5.79 22.05
C THR A 16 4.53 -4.77 20.91
N ILE A 17 5.69 -4.42 20.32
CA ILE A 17 5.76 -3.47 19.20
C ILE A 17 5.09 -4.04 17.94
N GLN A 18 5.27 -5.33 17.66
CA GLN A 18 4.61 -5.99 16.52
C GLN A 18 3.08 -6.02 16.69
N TRP A 19 2.59 -6.25 17.91
CA TRP A 19 1.16 -6.16 18.21
C TRP A 19 0.59 -4.76 18.00
N ILE A 20 1.30 -3.73 18.46
CA ILE A 20 0.90 -2.32 18.25
C ILE A 20 0.90 -2.00 16.75
N ALA A 21 1.96 -2.39 16.02
CA ALA A 21 2.05 -2.17 14.59
C ALA A 21 0.90 -2.88 13.84
N ALA A 22 0.62 -4.14 14.17
CA ALA A 22 -0.49 -4.88 13.60
C ALA A 22 -1.85 -4.22 13.90
N GLY A 23 -2.05 -3.71 15.12
CA GLY A 23 -3.25 -2.96 15.49
C GLY A 23 -3.42 -1.67 14.69
N ILE A 24 -2.33 -0.90 14.50
CA ILE A 24 -2.34 0.31 13.66
C ILE A 24 -2.65 -0.06 12.21
N VAL A 25 -1.97 -1.06 11.66
CA VAL A 25 -2.21 -1.51 10.28
C VAL A 25 -3.65 -1.97 10.11
N ALA A 26 -4.19 -2.77 11.04
CA ALA A 26 -5.57 -3.20 11.02
C ALA A 26 -6.53 -2.01 11.08
N LEU A 27 -6.31 -1.05 11.98
CA LEU A 27 -7.14 0.15 12.08
C LEU A 27 -7.08 1.02 10.83
N LEU A 28 -5.94 1.08 10.15
CA LEU A 28 -5.79 1.89 8.94
C LEU A 28 -6.30 1.17 7.69
N THR A 29 -6.26 -0.16 7.63
CA THR A 29 -6.62 -0.93 6.43
C THR A 29 -8.05 -1.47 6.48
N PHE A 30 -8.55 -1.86 7.66
CA PHE A 30 -9.88 -2.43 7.81
C PHE A 30 -11.01 -1.46 7.41
N PRO A 31 -11.02 -0.18 7.84
CA PRO A 31 -12.03 0.78 7.40
C PRO A 31 -11.97 1.01 5.89
N ILE A 32 -10.77 1.03 5.31
CA ILE A 32 -10.57 1.16 3.86
C ILE A 32 -11.13 -0.05 3.12
N GLY A 33 -10.88 -1.26 3.65
CA GLY A 33 -11.40 -2.51 3.10
C GLY A 33 -12.93 -2.60 3.11
N LEU A 34 -13.58 -1.95 4.08
CA LEU A 34 -15.04 -1.86 4.14
C LEU A 34 -15.64 -0.71 3.32
N ALA A 35 -14.87 0.35 3.05
CA ALA A 35 -15.35 1.53 2.34
C ALA A 35 -15.82 1.21 0.90
N VAL A 36 -15.12 0.30 0.21
CA VAL A 36 -15.46 -0.10 -1.17
C VAL A 36 -16.80 -0.84 -1.24
N PRO A 37 -17.05 -1.92 -0.47
CA PRO A 37 -18.37 -2.54 -0.41
C PRO A 37 -19.49 -1.58 0.02
N ALA A 38 -19.23 -0.74 1.03
CA ALA A 38 -20.20 0.23 1.52
C ALA A 38 -20.59 1.25 0.44
N TYR A 39 -19.62 1.74 -0.33
CA TYR A 39 -19.86 2.65 -1.45
C TYR A 39 -20.80 2.03 -2.50
N PHE A 40 -20.53 0.80 -2.94
CA PHE A 40 -21.39 0.12 -3.92
C PHE A 40 -22.80 -0.15 -3.36
N TYR A 41 -22.91 -0.50 -2.08
CA TYR A 41 -24.20 -0.65 -1.41
C TYR A 41 -25.01 0.65 -1.42
N ILE A 42 -24.38 1.78 -1.09
CA ILE A 42 -25.02 3.10 -1.10
C ILE A 42 -25.46 3.48 -2.52
N LYS A 43 -24.58 3.31 -3.52
CA LYS A 43 -24.89 3.62 -4.92
C LYS A 43 -26.06 2.77 -5.46
N THR A 44 -26.12 1.52 -5.04
CA THR A 44 -27.23 0.61 -5.39
C THR A 44 -28.53 1.01 -4.70
N SER A 45 -28.47 1.32 -3.40
CA SER A 45 -29.62 1.77 -2.61
C SER A 45 -30.20 3.09 -3.13
N ASN A 46 -29.37 3.97 -3.66
CA ASN A 46 -29.79 5.23 -4.26
C ASN A 46 -30.28 5.09 -5.72
N GLY A 47 -30.22 3.88 -6.30
CA GLY A 47 -30.67 3.62 -7.66
C GLY A 47 -29.78 4.19 -8.78
N SER A 48 -28.57 4.67 -8.44
CA SER A 48 -27.59 5.25 -9.37
C SER A 48 -26.48 4.27 -9.80
N ALA A 49 -26.47 3.04 -9.25
CA ALA A 49 -25.50 2.02 -9.64
C ALA A 49 -25.57 1.64 -11.12
N ARG A 50 -26.76 1.71 -11.74
CA ARG A 50 -26.94 1.46 -13.18
C ARG A 50 -26.28 2.50 -14.10
N ASP A 51 -26.04 3.70 -13.56
CA ASP A 51 -25.40 4.79 -14.30
C ASP A 51 -23.87 4.72 -14.15
N GLN A 52 -23.36 3.83 -13.28
CA GLN A 52 -21.93 3.66 -13.05
C GLN A 52 -21.29 2.94 -14.24
N GLY A 53 -20.32 3.61 -14.86
CA GLY A 53 -19.53 3.03 -15.95
C GLY A 53 -18.56 1.95 -15.46
N ALA A 54 -18.15 1.04 -16.36
CA ALA A 54 -17.19 -0.01 -16.04
C ALA A 54 -15.87 0.54 -15.49
N TRP A 55 -15.37 1.64 -16.07
CA TRP A 55 -14.16 2.30 -15.61
C TRP A 55 -14.28 2.83 -14.18
N GLU A 56 -15.44 3.37 -13.82
CA GLU A 56 -15.70 3.88 -12.47
C GLU A 56 -15.72 2.74 -11.44
N ALA A 57 -16.35 1.62 -11.78
CA ALA A 57 -16.35 0.44 -10.91
C ALA A 57 -14.92 -0.10 -10.69
N TRP A 58 -14.14 -0.23 -11.77
CA TRP A 58 -12.75 -0.68 -11.68
C TRP A 58 -11.86 0.29 -10.91
N ALA A 59 -12.05 1.60 -11.05
CA ALA A 59 -11.28 2.58 -10.28
C ALA A 59 -11.52 2.42 -8.79
N VAL A 60 -12.78 2.23 -8.37
CA VAL A 60 -13.14 1.99 -6.97
C VAL A 60 -12.57 0.67 -6.46
N ILE A 61 -12.63 -0.41 -7.24
CA ILE A 61 -12.14 -1.74 -6.85
C ILE A 61 -10.62 -1.75 -6.72
N LEU A 62 -9.90 -1.19 -7.70
CA LEU A 62 -8.45 -1.27 -7.79
C LEU A 62 -7.74 -0.21 -6.94
N VAL A 63 -8.35 0.96 -6.77
CA VAL A 63 -7.73 2.13 -6.14
C VAL A 63 -8.40 2.51 -4.81
N GLY A 64 -9.46 1.79 -4.42
CA GLY A 64 -10.11 1.95 -3.12
C GLY A 64 -10.71 3.33 -2.93
N ILE A 65 -10.48 3.94 -1.76
CA ILE A 65 -11.02 5.27 -1.41
C ILE A 65 -10.60 6.34 -2.41
N LEU A 66 -9.36 6.30 -2.91
CA LEU A 66 -8.90 7.27 -3.91
C LEU A 66 -9.66 7.10 -5.24
N GLY A 67 -9.98 5.85 -5.60
CA GLY A 67 -10.84 5.54 -6.74
C GLY A 67 -12.26 6.10 -6.56
N ILE A 68 -12.84 5.96 -5.37
CA ILE A 68 -14.14 6.54 -5.01
C ILE A 68 -14.10 8.05 -5.21
N VAL A 69 -13.13 8.74 -4.61
CA VAL A 69 -13.01 10.20 -4.72
C VAL A 69 -12.84 10.64 -6.18
N ALA A 70 -12.02 9.93 -6.96
CA ALA A 70 -11.81 10.24 -8.37
C ALA A 70 -13.08 10.09 -9.21
N VAL A 71 -13.89 9.05 -8.94
CA VAL A 71 -15.18 8.82 -9.60
C VAL A 71 -16.18 9.91 -9.20
N GLU A 72 -16.31 10.21 -7.92
CA GLU A 72 -17.31 11.19 -7.44
C GLU A 72 -16.99 12.62 -7.88
N LEU A 73 -15.71 12.97 -8.02
CA LEU A 73 -15.29 14.32 -8.43
C LEU A 73 -15.14 14.46 -9.96
N GLY A 74 -14.80 13.38 -10.67
CA GLY A 74 -14.40 13.43 -12.08
C GLY A 74 -15.13 12.46 -13.01
N GLY A 75 -16.08 11.68 -12.49
CA GLY A 75 -16.81 10.64 -13.23
C GLY A 75 -15.87 9.66 -13.93
N GLU A 76 -16.25 9.25 -15.15
CA GLU A 76 -15.47 8.35 -15.98
C GLU A 76 -14.06 8.87 -16.30
N THR A 77 -13.90 10.19 -16.47
CA THR A 77 -12.57 10.78 -16.75
C THR A 77 -11.67 10.67 -15.52
N GLY A 78 -12.19 11.02 -14.34
CA GLY A 78 -11.47 10.86 -13.08
C GLY A 78 -11.09 9.39 -12.81
N ALA A 79 -12.00 8.46 -13.09
CA ALA A 79 -11.76 7.02 -12.98
C ALA A 79 -10.59 6.55 -13.85
N LYS A 80 -10.55 6.97 -15.12
CA LYS A 80 -9.46 6.63 -16.05
C LYS A 80 -8.12 7.18 -15.58
N ILE A 81 -8.10 8.42 -15.09
CA ILE A 81 -6.89 9.03 -14.54
C ILE A 81 -6.41 8.26 -13.31
N ALA A 82 -7.30 7.94 -12.37
CA ALA A 82 -6.94 7.18 -11.17
C ALA A 82 -6.34 5.82 -11.52
N ILE A 83 -6.94 5.10 -12.47
CA ILE A 83 -6.41 3.82 -12.96
C ILE A 83 -5.07 4.01 -13.66
N ALA A 84 -4.92 5.01 -14.53
CA ALA A 84 -3.66 5.27 -15.23
C ALA A 84 -2.52 5.60 -14.25
N VAL A 85 -2.79 6.42 -13.23
CA VAL A 85 -1.81 6.73 -12.18
C VAL A 85 -1.47 5.48 -11.38
N ALA A 86 -2.46 4.65 -11.02
CA ALA A 86 -2.21 3.42 -10.28
C ALA A 86 -1.37 2.41 -11.09
N LEU A 87 -1.69 2.21 -12.37
CA LEU A 87 -1.05 1.20 -13.21
C LEU A 87 0.27 1.65 -13.83
N LEU A 88 0.45 2.94 -14.10
CA LEU A 88 1.66 3.46 -14.76
C LEU A 88 2.45 4.36 -13.82
N GLY A 89 1.79 5.25 -13.09
CA GLY A 89 2.44 6.20 -12.18
C GLY A 89 3.16 5.51 -11.02
N ILE A 90 2.47 4.61 -10.30
CA ILE A 90 3.06 3.93 -9.12
C ILE A 90 4.29 3.10 -9.52
N PRO A 91 4.27 2.24 -10.56
CA PRO A 91 5.46 1.49 -10.95
C PRO A 91 6.63 2.40 -11.34
N VAL A 92 6.37 3.49 -12.07
CA VAL A 92 7.43 4.46 -12.41
C VAL A 92 8.03 5.09 -11.16
N LEU A 93 7.20 5.51 -10.20
CA LEU A 93 7.70 6.06 -8.94
C LEU A 93 8.54 5.04 -8.16
N LEU A 94 8.14 3.77 -8.14
CA LEU A 94 8.92 2.69 -7.51
C LEU A 94 10.25 2.45 -8.22
N ILE A 95 10.27 2.47 -9.56
CA ILE A 95 11.50 2.36 -10.35
C ILE A 95 12.43 3.54 -10.06
N LEU A 96 11.91 4.77 -10.05
CA LEU A 96 12.69 5.96 -9.74
C LEU A 96 13.23 5.92 -8.30
N PHE A 97 12.40 5.52 -7.33
CA PHE A 97 12.82 5.34 -5.95
C PHE A 97 13.94 4.29 -5.86
N ALA A 98 13.77 3.13 -6.49
CA ALA A 98 14.78 2.08 -6.53
C ALA A 98 16.08 2.55 -7.20
N ALA A 99 16.00 3.33 -8.28
CA ALA A 99 17.16 3.90 -8.96
C ALA A 99 17.92 4.90 -8.07
N VAL A 100 17.19 5.76 -7.34
CA VAL A 100 17.77 6.70 -6.39
C VAL A 100 18.48 5.94 -5.27
N ILE A 101 17.82 5.00 -4.61
CA ILE A 101 18.42 4.19 -3.55
C ILE A 101 19.62 3.39 -4.08
N GLY A 102 19.49 2.77 -5.25
CA GLY A 102 20.57 2.03 -5.90
C GLY A 102 21.79 2.91 -6.19
N SER A 103 21.59 4.17 -6.61
CA SER A 103 22.69 5.11 -6.87
C SER A 103 23.50 5.43 -5.60
N PHE A 104 22.84 5.55 -4.44
CA PHE A 104 23.52 5.74 -3.17
C PHE A 104 24.32 4.49 -2.76
N VAL A 105 23.76 3.30 -2.94
CA VAL A 105 24.45 2.03 -2.62
C VAL A 105 25.70 1.86 -3.49
N VAL A 106 25.59 2.07 -4.80
CA VAL A 106 26.73 1.98 -5.73
C VAL A 106 27.77 3.08 -5.43
N GLY A 107 27.32 4.30 -5.15
CA GLY A 107 28.20 5.41 -4.78
C GLY A 107 28.97 5.14 -3.48
N MET A 108 28.33 4.58 -2.46
CA MET A 108 28.99 4.16 -1.21
C MET A 108 30.00 3.04 -1.44
N GLY A 109 29.69 2.07 -2.31
CA GLY A 109 30.62 1.01 -2.71
C GLY A 109 31.88 1.55 -3.39
N ASN A 110 31.73 2.54 -4.28
CA ASN A 110 32.88 3.18 -4.92
C ASN A 110 33.71 4.01 -3.94
N ALA A 111 33.08 4.75 -3.01
CA ALA A 111 33.78 5.54 -2.00
C ALA A 111 34.61 4.66 -1.05
N THR A 112 34.07 3.51 -0.64
CA THR A 112 34.78 2.52 0.19
C THR A 112 35.94 1.86 -0.56
N ALA A 113 35.76 1.50 -1.83
CA ALA A 113 36.84 0.98 -2.66
C ALA A 113 37.99 1.99 -2.84
N VAL A 114 37.68 3.28 -3.04
CA VAL A 114 38.68 4.35 -3.14
C VAL A 114 39.40 4.58 -1.81
N ALA A 115 38.69 4.58 -0.68
CA ALA A 115 39.32 4.72 0.64
C ALA A 115 40.31 3.59 0.95
N LEU A 116 39.99 2.36 0.50
CA LEU A 116 40.89 1.20 0.60
C LEU A 116 42.12 1.34 -0.30
N LEU A 117 41.93 1.82 -1.53
CA LEU A 117 43.01 1.98 -2.52
C LEU A 117 43.99 3.10 -2.16
N VAL A 118 43.50 4.18 -1.56
CA VAL A 118 44.31 5.34 -1.15
C VAL A 118 44.90 5.16 0.27
N GLY A 119 44.65 4.01 0.92
CA GLY A 119 45.25 3.67 2.22
C GLY A 119 44.77 4.54 3.39
N VAL A 120 43.59 5.15 3.27
CA VAL A 120 43.02 6.08 4.28
C VAL A 120 42.18 5.35 5.34
N ALA A 121 41.97 4.04 5.19
CA ALA A 121 41.28 3.23 6.20
C ALA A 121 42.20 2.99 7.42
N VAL A 122 41.94 3.72 8.51
CA VAL A 122 42.37 3.39 9.88
C VAL A 122 41.17 2.84 10.64
#